data_AF-A0A3D4BAY5-F1
#
_entry.id   AF-A0A3D4BAY5-F1
#
_cell.length_a   1.000
_cell.length_b   1.000
_cell.length_c   1.000
_cell.angle_alpha   90.00
_cell.angle_beta   90.00
_cell.angle_gamma   90.00
#
_symmetry.space_group_name_H-M   'P 1'
#
loop_
_entity.id
_entity.type
_entity.pdbx_description
1 polymer ?
#
loop_
_entity_poly.entity_id
_entity_poly.type
_entity_poly.pdbx_seq_one_letter_code
_entity_poly.pdbx_strand_id
1 'polypeptide(L)'
;LAILTFALVFPAGAFAQNAIAVQNASGDPGDNGVIVRIELDNDTDVGGFQFILTDVTGDLTPQSVRAGTRLDGLFTLFDVIVIDGNTGIDSVRVVGINIESLKVLPALKGVIVEVLYNVAPGAAGGPYNL
;
A
#
# COMPACT_ATOMS: atom_id res chain seq x y z
N LEU A 1 13.42 52.03 31.57
CA LEU A 1 12.71 51.36 30.45
C LEU A 1 13.11 49.89 30.49
N ALA A 2 12.21 48.99 30.84
CA ALA A 2 12.49 47.55 30.90
C ALA A 2 12.02 46.91 29.59
N ILE A 3 12.90 46.18 28.90
CA ILE A 3 12.56 45.42 27.69
C ILE A 3 12.14 44.02 28.14
N LEU A 4 10.90 43.63 27.87
CA LEU A 4 10.42 42.27 28.05
C LEU A 4 10.76 41.45 26.80
N THR A 5 11.57 40.42 26.95
CA THR A 5 11.87 39.46 25.88
C THR A 5 10.96 38.25 26.03
N PHE A 6 10.15 37.97 25.01
CA PHE A 6 9.33 36.76 24.94
C PHE A 6 10.01 35.74 24.02
N ALA A 7 10.22 34.52 24.51
CA ALA A 7 10.65 33.39 23.71
C ALA A 7 9.40 32.59 23.29
N LEU A 8 9.07 32.61 22.01
CA LEU A 8 8.08 31.71 21.41
C LEU A 8 8.78 30.38 21.13
N VAL A 9 8.59 29.39 22.01
CA VAL A 9 9.03 28.02 21.75
C VAL A 9 7.89 27.31 21.04
N PHE A 10 8.03 27.12 19.72
CA PHE A 10 7.18 26.18 19.00
C PHE A 10 7.72 24.78 19.28
N PRO A 11 6.93 23.84 19.85
CA PRO A 11 7.34 22.44 19.83
C PRO A 11 7.51 22.04 18.37
N ALA A 12 8.67 21.51 18.02
CA ALA A 12 8.85 20.81 16.77
C ALA A 12 7.96 19.56 16.83
N GLY A 13 6.71 19.70 16.41
CA GLY A 13 5.86 18.55 16.15
C GLY A 13 6.57 17.74 15.07
N ALA A 14 6.96 16.51 15.37
CA ALA A 14 7.21 15.54 14.31
C ALA A 14 5.93 15.52 13.46
N PHE A 15 6.04 15.89 12.19
CA PHE A 15 4.95 15.66 11.26
C PHE A 15 4.72 14.15 11.25
N ALA A 16 3.50 13.70 11.59
CA ALA A 16 3.15 12.29 11.48
C ALA A 16 3.48 11.85 10.04
N GLN A 17 4.48 10.99 9.89
CA GLN A 17 4.92 10.55 8.59
C GLN A 17 4.26 9.21 8.32
N ASN A 18 3.09 9.27 7.70
CA ASN A 18 2.45 8.05 7.21
C ASN A 18 3.13 7.67 5.88
N ALA A 19 3.65 6.47 5.79
CA ALA A 19 4.30 5.92 4.60
C ALA A 19 3.62 4.63 4.17
N ILE A 20 3.29 4.54 2.89
CA ILE A 20 2.89 3.29 2.24
C ILE A 20 4.06 2.84 1.38
N ALA A 21 4.46 1.58 1.52
CA ALA A 21 5.57 1.00 0.78
C ALA A 21 5.16 -0.33 0.14
N VAL A 22 5.61 -0.52 -1.10
CA VAL A 22 5.55 -1.81 -1.79
C VAL A 22 6.81 -2.59 -1.42
N GLN A 23 6.66 -3.76 -0.83
CA GLN A 23 7.80 -4.63 -0.52
C GLN A 23 8.29 -5.33 -1.78
N ASN A 24 9.61 -5.54 -1.86
CA ASN A 24 10.21 -6.29 -2.94
C ASN A 24 9.69 -7.74 -2.97
N ALA A 25 9.38 -8.21 -4.18
CA ALA A 25 9.07 -9.60 -4.46
C ALA A 25 9.94 -10.06 -5.64
N SER A 26 10.08 -11.38 -5.79
CA SER A 26 10.78 -12.00 -6.91
C SER A 26 9.94 -13.14 -7.47
N GLY A 27 9.95 -13.30 -8.79
CA GLY A 27 9.37 -14.43 -9.49
C GLY A 27 10.04 -14.57 -10.85
N ASP A 28 10.03 -15.79 -11.37
CA ASP A 28 10.54 -16.12 -12.69
C ASP A 28 9.45 -15.93 -13.76
N PRO A 29 9.81 -15.68 -15.04
CA PRO A 29 8.84 -15.64 -16.13
C PRO A 29 7.98 -16.91 -16.18
N GLY A 30 6.65 -16.74 -16.14
CA GLY A 30 5.68 -17.83 -16.12
C GLY A 30 5.26 -18.28 -14.72
N ASP A 31 5.84 -17.72 -13.65
CA ASP A 31 5.39 -17.99 -12.29
C ASP A 31 3.95 -17.50 -12.07
N ASN A 32 3.21 -18.29 -11.29
CA ASN A 32 1.86 -17.95 -10.85
C ASN A 32 1.86 -17.78 -9.34
N GLY A 33 1.24 -16.71 -8.85
CA GLY A 33 1.07 -16.48 -7.41
C GLY A 33 2.27 -15.80 -6.73
N VAL A 34 3.02 -14.95 -7.45
CA VAL A 34 3.99 -14.05 -6.83
C VAL A 34 3.25 -13.07 -5.93
N ILE A 35 3.62 -13.01 -4.65
CA ILE A 35 2.95 -12.16 -3.67
C ILE A 35 3.73 -10.86 -3.49
N VAL A 36 3.12 -9.74 -3.89
CA VAL A 36 3.60 -8.38 -3.60
C VAL A 36 2.87 -7.86 -2.36
N ARG A 37 3.63 -7.43 -1.35
CA ARG A 37 3.07 -6.95 -0.08
C ARG A 37 3.10 -5.44 0.00
N ILE A 38 2.02 -4.85 0.46
CA ILE A 38 1.92 -3.43 0.74
C ILE A 38 1.92 -3.23 2.25
N GLU A 39 2.88 -2.45 2.69
CA GLU A 39 3.08 -2.09 4.09
C GLU A 39 2.63 -0.65 4.33
N LEU A 40 2.00 -0.42 5.48
CA LEU A 40 1.74 0.91 5.99
C LEU A 40 2.53 1.08 7.28
N ASP A 41 3.20 2.21 7.39
CA ASP A 41 3.85 2.73 8.58
C ASP A 41 3.18 4.06 8.92
N ASN A 42 2.61 4.21 10.11
CA ASN A 42 1.91 5.43 10.52
C ASN A 42 2.11 5.72 11.99
N ASP A 43 2.34 6.99 12.30
CA ASP A 43 2.58 7.48 13.65
C ASP A 43 1.29 7.83 14.41
N THR A 44 0.17 7.90 13.69
CA THR A 44 -1.16 8.18 14.24
C THR A 44 -2.18 7.21 13.68
N ASP A 45 -3.23 6.94 14.44
CA ASP A 45 -4.34 6.09 14.03
C ASP A 45 -4.98 6.54 12.70
N VAL A 46 -5.27 5.58 11.82
CA VAL A 46 -5.80 5.83 10.46
C VAL A 46 -7.21 5.26 10.31
N GLY A 47 -8.16 6.07 9.82
CA GLY A 47 -9.56 5.65 9.62
C GLY A 47 -9.82 4.86 8.33
N GLY A 48 -8.87 4.88 7.39
CA GLY A 48 -8.92 4.15 6.13
C GLY A 48 -7.79 4.54 5.19
N PHE A 49 -7.62 3.77 4.13
CA PHE A 49 -6.60 4.01 3.11
C PHE A 49 -7.14 3.71 1.72
N GLN A 50 -6.59 4.38 0.72
CA GLN A 50 -6.86 4.11 -0.67
C GLN A 50 -5.59 4.31 -1.48
N PHE A 51 -5.29 3.36 -2.36
CA PHE A 51 -4.18 3.48 -3.32
C PHE A 51 -4.49 2.73 -4.61
N ILE A 52 -3.67 2.97 -5.63
CA ILE A 52 -3.65 2.22 -6.88
C ILE A 52 -2.23 1.69 -7.05
N LEU A 53 -2.09 0.40 -7.30
CA LEU A 53 -0.84 -0.25 -7.67
C LEU A 53 -0.86 -0.48 -9.18
N THR A 54 0.16 -0.02 -9.90
CA THR A 54 0.17 -0.04 -11.36
C THR A 54 1.44 -0.74 -11.86
N ASP A 55 1.25 -1.81 -12.63
CA ASP A 55 2.32 -2.33 -13.47
C ASP A 55 2.31 -1.60 -14.82
N VAL A 56 3.38 -0.85 -15.10
CA VAL A 56 3.55 -0.11 -16.35
C VAL A 56 4.23 -0.93 -17.46
N THR A 57 4.67 -2.15 -17.13
CA THR A 57 5.33 -3.05 -18.09
C THR A 57 4.32 -3.95 -18.80
N GLY A 58 3.21 -4.29 -18.12
CA GLY A 58 2.21 -5.23 -18.61
C GLY A 58 2.63 -6.70 -18.46
N ASP A 59 3.75 -6.98 -17.79
CA ASP A 59 4.24 -8.34 -17.57
C ASP A 59 3.68 -8.97 -16.28
N LEU A 60 3.08 -8.18 -15.39
CA LEU A 60 2.52 -8.63 -14.12
C LEU A 60 1.00 -8.49 -14.12
N THR A 61 0.31 -9.62 -14.26
CA THR A 61 -1.17 -9.63 -14.24
C THR A 61 -1.70 -9.94 -12.83
N PRO A 62 -2.38 -8.98 -12.17
CA PRO A 62 -2.95 -9.20 -10.86
C PRO A 62 -4.07 -10.24 -10.88
N GLN A 63 -4.08 -11.14 -9.89
CA GLN A 63 -5.02 -12.25 -9.79
C GLN A 63 -6.01 -12.07 -8.64
N SER A 64 -5.52 -11.65 -7.48
CA SER A 64 -6.35 -11.44 -6.30
C SER A 64 -5.70 -10.47 -5.34
N VAL A 65 -6.55 -9.78 -4.57
CA VAL A 65 -6.14 -8.92 -3.45
C VAL A 65 -6.59 -9.59 -2.16
N ARG A 66 -5.73 -9.57 -1.14
CA ARG A 66 -6.01 -10.13 0.17
C ARG A 66 -5.65 -9.13 1.26
N ALA A 67 -6.39 -9.21 2.37
CA ALA A 67 -6.06 -8.49 3.58
C ALA A 67 -4.73 -9.02 4.15
N GLY A 68 -3.84 -8.09 4.46
CA GLY A 68 -2.66 -8.39 5.26
C GLY A 68 -3.05 -8.57 6.72
N THR A 69 -2.16 -9.19 7.50
CA THR A 69 -2.40 -9.52 8.91
C THR A 69 -2.77 -8.31 9.77
N ARG A 70 -2.40 -7.10 9.35
CA ARG A 70 -2.72 -5.86 10.08
C ARG A 70 -4.19 -5.47 9.97
N LEU A 71 -4.92 -5.98 8.98
CA LEU A 71 -6.34 -5.68 8.77
C LEU A 71 -7.27 -6.75 9.35
N ASP A 72 -6.73 -7.88 9.82
CA ASP A 72 -7.51 -9.03 10.29
C ASP A 72 -8.54 -8.62 11.36
N GLY A 73 -9.82 -8.77 11.02
CA GLY A 73 -10.94 -8.44 11.91
C GLY A 73 -11.12 -6.94 12.21
N LEU A 74 -10.37 -6.08 11.52
CA LEU A 74 -10.42 -4.63 11.70
C LEU A 74 -11.04 -3.91 10.49
N PHE A 75 -10.66 -4.27 9.26
CA PHE A 75 -11.07 -3.55 8.06
C PHE A 75 -11.71 -4.47 7.03
N THR A 76 -12.69 -3.94 6.30
CA THR A 76 -13.18 -4.54 5.07
C THR A 76 -12.37 -3.97 3.91
N LEU A 77 -11.80 -4.85 3.09
CA LEU A 77 -11.17 -4.46 1.84
C LEU A 77 -12.21 -4.40 0.72
N PHE A 78 -12.18 -3.31 -0.02
CA PHE A 78 -12.82 -3.18 -1.32
C PHE A 78 -11.71 -3.05 -2.35
N ASP A 79 -11.58 -4.06 -3.19
CA ASP A 79 -10.63 -4.08 -4.29
C ASP A 79 -11.35 -4.05 -5.64
N VAL A 80 -10.69 -3.43 -6.61
CA VAL A 80 -11.06 -3.48 -8.03
C VAL A 80 -9.80 -3.82 -8.80
N ILE A 81 -9.79 -4.99 -9.42
CA ILE A 81 -8.73 -5.44 -10.31
C ILE A 81 -9.10 -5.03 -11.73
N VAL A 82 -8.28 -4.20 -12.37
CA VAL A 82 -8.42 -3.81 -13.76
C VAL A 82 -7.27 -4.41 -14.54
N ILE A 83 -7.60 -5.37 -15.39
CA ILE A 83 -6.66 -6.00 -16.31
C ILE A 83 -6.81 -5.28 -17.66
N ASP A 84 -5.78 -4.58 -18.10
CA ASP A 84 -5.70 -4.00 -19.44
C ASP A 84 -4.45 -4.52 -20.16
N GLY A 85 -4.37 -5.85 -20.23
CA GLY A 85 -3.36 -6.60 -20.98
C GLY A 85 -3.31 -6.32 -22.48
N ASN A 86 -4.13 -5.39 -23.00
CA ASN A 86 -4.08 -4.92 -24.39
C ASN A 86 -3.34 -3.59 -24.55
N THR A 87 -3.20 -2.78 -23.49
CA THR A 87 -2.47 -1.50 -23.56
C THR A 87 -1.14 -1.52 -22.80
N GLY A 88 -0.80 -2.64 -22.15
CA GLY A 88 0.47 -2.84 -21.44
C GLY A 88 0.48 -2.23 -20.04
N ILE A 89 -0.69 -1.97 -19.44
CA ILE A 89 -0.80 -1.44 -18.09
C ILE A 89 -1.85 -2.25 -17.32
N ASP A 90 -1.42 -2.97 -16.29
CA ASP A 90 -2.32 -3.68 -15.38
C ASP A 90 -2.36 -2.95 -14.03
N SER A 91 -3.55 -2.80 -13.43
CA SER A 91 -3.69 -2.02 -12.19
C SER A 91 -4.67 -2.61 -11.18
N VAL A 92 -4.37 -2.36 -9.90
CA VAL A 92 -5.19 -2.77 -8.77
C VAL A 92 -5.53 -1.54 -7.95
N ARG A 93 -6.81 -1.23 -7.83
CA ARG A 93 -7.31 -0.20 -6.91
C ARG A 93 -7.72 -0.89 -5.61
N VAL A 94 -7.19 -0.40 -4.50
CA VAL A 94 -7.53 -0.92 -3.16
C VAL A 94 -8.06 0.21 -2.29
N VAL A 95 -9.17 -0.06 -1.61
CA VAL A 95 -9.79 0.81 -0.63
C VAL A 95 -10.04 -0.01 0.64
N GLY A 96 -9.34 0.34 1.72
CA GLY A 96 -9.60 -0.22 3.05
C GLY A 96 -10.35 0.79 3.89
N ILE A 97 -11.60 0.50 4.25
CA ILE A 97 -12.41 1.35 5.12
C ILE A 97 -13.03 0.55 6.25
N ASN A 98 -13.20 1.19 7.40
CA ASN A 98 -13.99 0.64 8.49
C ASN A 98 -15.43 1.17 8.40
N ILE A 99 -16.36 0.34 7.97
CA ILE A 99 -17.76 0.72 7.80
C ILE A 99 -18.66 0.35 8.99
N GLU A 100 -18.19 -0.54 9.87
CA GLU A 100 -19.04 -1.12 10.94
C GLU A 100 -18.73 -0.58 12.32
N SER A 101 -17.58 0.07 12.52
CA SER A 101 -17.20 0.58 13.83
C SER A 101 -16.27 1.77 13.69
N LEU A 102 -16.28 2.67 14.66
CA LEU A 102 -15.29 3.75 14.82
C LEU A 102 -13.86 3.21 15.11
N LYS A 103 -13.58 1.95 14.75
CA LYS A 103 -12.27 1.34 14.89
C LYS A 103 -11.33 1.93 13.84
N VAL A 104 -10.16 2.26 14.32
CA VAL A 104 -9.06 2.81 13.54
C VAL A 104 -7.99 1.75 13.37
N LEU A 105 -7.16 1.91 12.36
CA LEU A 105 -5.92 1.16 12.23
C LEU A 105 -4.88 1.82 13.15
N PRO A 106 -4.42 1.15 14.22
CA PRO A 106 -3.56 1.79 15.23
C PRO A 106 -2.22 2.28 14.67
N ALA A 107 -1.61 3.29 15.27
CA ALA A 107 -0.24 3.75 14.95
C ALA A 107 0.82 2.65 15.07
N LEU A 108 1.14 1.99 13.95
CA LEU A 108 2.02 0.83 13.85
C LEU A 108 2.54 0.68 12.42
N LYS A 109 3.60 -0.13 12.27
CA LYS A 109 4.11 -0.61 11.00
C LYS A 109 3.63 -2.04 10.72
N GLY A 110 3.21 -2.32 9.49
CA GLY A 110 2.95 -3.70 9.05
C GLY A 110 2.16 -3.84 7.75
N VAL A 111 2.07 -5.07 7.27
CA VAL A 111 1.43 -5.42 5.99
C VAL A 111 -0.07 -5.24 6.09
N ILE A 112 -0.61 -4.37 5.23
CA ILE A 112 -2.04 -4.10 5.13
C ILE A 112 -2.68 -4.87 3.97
N VAL A 113 -1.95 -5.13 2.88
CA VAL A 113 -2.51 -5.75 1.68
C VAL A 113 -1.48 -6.68 1.06
N GLU A 114 -1.95 -7.81 0.54
CA GLU A 114 -1.17 -8.71 -0.31
C GLU A 114 -1.84 -8.79 -1.68
N VAL A 115 -1.09 -8.58 -2.76
CA VAL A 115 -1.58 -8.73 -4.13
C VAL A 115 -0.85 -9.90 -4.76
N LEU A 116 -1.61 -10.87 -5.26
CA LEU A 116 -1.07 -12.00 -6.02
C LEU A 116 -1.00 -11.63 -7.49
N TYR A 117 0.15 -11.85 -8.10
CA TYR A 117 0.42 -11.63 -9.51
C TYR A 117 0.81 -12.93 -10.22
N ASN A 118 0.48 -12.99 -11.51
CA ASN A 118 1.11 -13.90 -12.45
C ASN A 118 2.18 -13.13 -13.23
N VAL A 119 3.32 -13.76 -13.47
CA VAL A 119 4.40 -13.22 -14.30
C VAL A 119 4.26 -13.76 -15.71
N ALA A 120 4.24 -12.88 -16.71
CA ALA A 120 4.16 -13.28 -18.10
C ALA A 120 5.33 -14.22 -18.47
N PRO A 121 5.11 -15.30 -19.24
CA PRO A 121 6.18 -16.20 -19.67
C PRO A 121 7.29 -15.53 -20.50
N GLY A 122 7.02 -14.35 -21.05
CA GLY A 122 7.97 -13.53 -21.82
C GLY A 122 8.48 -12.30 -21.08
N ALA A 123 8.24 -12.20 -19.76
CA ALA A 123 8.65 -11.05 -18.96
C ALA A 123 10.16 -10.78 -19.07
N ALA A 124 10.53 -9.51 -19.17
CA ALA A 124 11.93 -9.10 -19.21
C ALA A 124 12.63 -9.35 -17.87
N GLY A 125 13.91 -9.72 -17.90
CA GLY A 125 14.71 -9.80 -16.68
C GLY A 125 15.01 -8.40 -16.14
N GLY A 126 14.79 -8.17 -14.84
CA GLY A 126 15.14 -6.91 -14.17
C GLY A 126 14.12 -6.49 -13.11
N PRO A 127 14.33 -5.33 -12.46
CA PRO A 127 13.39 -4.80 -11.49
C PRO A 127 12.15 -4.20 -12.17
N TYR A 128 10.99 -4.52 -11.61
CA TYR A 128 9.70 -3.91 -11.94
C TYR A 128 9.35 -2.94 -10.83
N ASN A 129 9.03 -1.69 -11.19
CA ASN A 129 8.59 -0.68 -10.23
C ASN A 129 7.06 -0.60 -10.27
N LEU A 130 6.44 -0.82 -9.11
CA LEU A 130 4.98 -0.77 -8.91
C LEU A 130 4.60 0.42 -8.04
#